data_AF-A0A3D0UQD3-F1
#
_entry.id   AF-A0A3D0UQD3-F1
#
_cell.length_a   1.000
_cell.length_b   1.000
_cell.length_c   1.000
_cell.angle_alpha   90.00
_cell.angle_beta   90.00
_cell.angle_gamma   90.00
#
_symmetry.space_group_name_H-M   'P 1'
#
loop_
_entity.id
_entity.type
_entity.pdbx_description
1 polymer ?
#
loop_
_entity_poly.entity_id
_entity_poly.type
_entity_poly.pdbx_seq_one_letter_code
_entity_poly.pdbx_strand_id
1 'polypeptide(L)'
;MDGDKQRHLDTFVQREVIMLASHLVEDLLEAAMYSDKDFGGVELDNIENLYITDEATAKDYGYSSLEAMQESGEDRQEIYEWWFVSPWLYERLKEAGEPVLDSNYGYIWGRTCTGQAISLDAVIEKIFDRFIA
;
A
#
# COMPACT_ATOMS: atom_id res chain seq x y z
N MET A 1 0.68 19.21 -15.24
CA MET A 1 1.20 19.48 -13.88
C MET A 1 2.26 20.55 -13.97
N ASP A 2 2.31 21.48 -13.02
CA ASP A 2 3.38 22.49 -12.94
C ASP A 2 4.74 21.79 -12.77
N GLY A 3 5.76 22.20 -13.52
CA GLY A 3 7.08 21.54 -13.51
C GLY A 3 7.75 21.58 -12.14
N ASP A 4 7.46 22.62 -11.35
CA ASP A 4 7.96 22.73 -9.98
C ASP A 4 7.29 21.73 -9.02
N LYS A 5 5.99 21.43 -9.21
CA LYS A 5 5.29 20.41 -8.40
C LYS A 5 5.88 19.03 -8.62
N GLN A 6 6.11 18.63 -9.87
CA GLN A 6 6.70 17.32 -10.19
C GLN A 6 8.06 17.15 -9.51
N ARG A 7 8.92 18.19 -9.55
CA ARG A 7 10.24 18.13 -8.92
C ARG A 7 10.15 17.91 -7.41
N HIS A 8 9.20 18.57 -6.74
CA HIS A 8 9.00 18.38 -5.30
C HIS A 8 8.42 17.00 -4.97
N LEU A 9 7.51 16.48 -5.80
CA LEU A 9 7.00 15.11 -5.69
C LEU A 9 8.12 14.08 -5.83
N ASP A 10 8.98 14.23 -6.84
CA ASP A 10 10.11 13.31 -7.04
C ASP A 10 11.08 13.35 -5.86
N THR A 11 11.35 14.54 -5.32
CA THR A 11 12.19 14.72 -4.12
C THR A 11 11.56 14.07 -2.89
N PHE A 12 10.24 14.21 -2.74
CA PHE A 12 9.48 13.57 -1.67
C PHE A 12 9.56 12.04 -1.76
N VAL A 13 9.30 11.46 -2.94
CA VAL A 13 9.41 10.03 -3.18
C VAL A 13 10.81 9.51 -2.89
N GLN A 14 11.85 10.20 -3.34
CA GLN A 14 13.25 9.81 -3.06
C GLN A 14 13.60 9.80 -1.56
N ARG A 15 12.89 10.57 -0.75
CA ARG A 15 13.11 10.62 0.71
C ARG A 15 12.32 9.53 1.43
N GLU A 16 11.08 9.29 1.00
CA GLU A 16 10.10 8.50 1.73
C GLU A 16 9.99 7.06 1.26
N VAL A 17 10.32 6.78 0.00
CA VAL A 17 10.29 5.44 -0.59
C VAL A 17 11.73 4.93 -0.70
N ILE A 18 12.00 3.82 -0.02
CA ILE A 18 13.37 3.37 0.24
C ILE A 18 13.82 2.38 -0.82
N MET A 19 13.08 1.29 -1.01
CA MET A 19 13.45 0.24 -1.97
C MET A 19 12.28 -0.69 -2.32
N LEU A 20 12.33 -1.24 -3.53
CA LEU A 20 11.45 -2.32 -3.98
C LEU A 20 11.78 -3.61 -3.22
N ALA A 21 10.76 -4.31 -2.75
CA ALA A 21 10.87 -5.50 -1.92
C ALA A 21 9.90 -6.63 -2.32
N SER A 22 9.28 -6.58 -3.50
CA SER A 22 8.23 -7.55 -3.89
C SER A 22 8.61 -9.00 -3.65
N HIS A 23 9.72 -9.46 -4.24
CA HIS A 23 10.15 -10.86 -4.07
C HIS A 23 10.42 -11.23 -2.61
N LEU A 24 11.02 -10.33 -1.82
CA LEU A 24 11.29 -10.61 -0.40
C LEU A 24 9.99 -10.78 0.37
N VAL A 25 9.05 -9.85 0.20
CA VAL A 25 7.77 -9.88 0.95
C VAL A 25 6.92 -11.07 0.50
N GLU A 26 6.88 -11.36 -0.79
CA GLU A 26 6.17 -12.53 -1.34
C GLU A 26 6.75 -13.85 -0.80
N ASP A 27 8.07 -14.01 -0.82
CA ASP A 27 8.73 -15.21 -0.28
C ASP A 27 8.45 -15.39 1.23
N LEU A 28 8.44 -14.30 2.00
CA LEU A 28 8.15 -14.34 3.44
C LEU A 28 6.68 -14.64 3.73
N LEU A 29 5.75 -14.03 2.98
CA LEU A 29 4.31 -14.34 3.09
C LEU A 29 4.05 -15.81 2.73
N GLU A 30 4.68 -16.32 1.66
CA GLU A 30 4.58 -17.73 1.30
C GLU A 30 5.12 -18.63 2.40
N ALA A 31 6.30 -18.32 2.94
CA ALA A 31 6.89 -19.09 4.03
C ALA A 31 6.02 -19.09 5.30
N ALA A 32 5.40 -17.95 5.64
CA ALA A 32 4.50 -17.81 6.78
C ALA A 32 3.22 -18.66 6.60
N MET A 33 2.69 -18.78 5.38
CA MET A 33 1.50 -19.62 5.14
C MET A 33 1.74 -21.12 5.40
N TYR A 34 2.97 -21.60 5.23
CA TYR A 34 3.30 -23.03 5.35
C TYR A 34 4.08 -23.39 6.61
N SER A 35 4.31 -22.44 7.52
CA SER A 35 5.11 -22.65 8.73
C SER A 35 4.56 -21.88 9.92
N ASP A 36 4.53 -22.50 11.10
CA ASP A 36 4.22 -21.83 12.37
C ASP A 36 5.37 -20.92 12.89
N LYS A 37 6.26 -20.48 12.00
CA LYS A 37 7.41 -19.65 12.37
C LYS A 37 7.05 -18.20 12.14
N ASP A 38 7.46 -17.35 13.08
CA ASP A 38 7.41 -15.91 12.90
C ASP A 38 8.51 -15.47 11.92
N PHE A 39 8.09 -14.87 10.81
CA PHE A 39 8.96 -14.25 9.81
C PHE A 39 8.98 -12.73 9.96
N GLY A 40 9.12 -12.27 11.21
CA GLY A 40 9.23 -10.84 11.51
C GLY A 40 7.91 -10.09 11.37
N GLY A 41 6.79 -10.76 11.63
CA GLY A 41 5.45 -10.19 11.49
C GLY A 41 4.94 -10.11 10.04
N VAL A 42 5.68 -10.64 9.06
CA VAL A 42 5.26 -10.69 7.66
C VAL A 42 4.29 -11.85 7.44
N GLU A 43 3.01 -11.59 7.70
CA GLU A 43 1.90 -12.52 7.51
C GLU A 43 0.65 -11.77 7.03
N LEU A 44 -0.25 -12.47 6.33
CA LEU A 44 -1.43 -11.86 5.72
C LEU A 44 -2.32 -11.14 6.75
N ASP A 45 -2.46 -11.71 7.94
CA ASP A 45 -3.31 -11.17 9.00
C ASP A 45 -2.76 -9.88 9.62
N ASN A 46 -1.47 -9.57 9.40
CA ASN A 46 -0.84 -8.34 9.86
C ASN A 46 -0.86 -7.22 8.82
N ILE A 47 -1.37 -7.47 7.61
CA ILE A 47 -1.49 -6.43 6.58
C ILE A 47 -2.71 -5.57 6.91
N GLU A 48 -2.44 -4.35 7.35
CA GLU A 48 -3.45 -3.32 7.58
C GLU A 48 -4.05 -2.87 6.26
N ASN A 49 -5.37 -2.60 6.26
CA ASN A 49 -6.14 -2.22 5.07
C ASN A 49 -6.07 -3.25 3.91
N LEU A 50 -5.78 -4.53 4.17
CA LEU A 50 -5.79 -5.53 3.10
C LEU A 50 -7.16 -5.67 2.42
N TYR A 51 -8.24 -5.44 3.16
CA TYR A 51 -9.61 -5.53 2.69
C TYR A 51 -10.24 -4.14 2.61
N ILE A 52 -11.00 -3.92 1.53
CA ILE A 52 -11.88 -2.77 1.34
C ILE A 52 -13.01 -2.89 2.36
N THR A 53 -13.18 -1.84 3.15
CA THR A 53 -14.19 -1.79 4.22
C THR A 53 -15.11 -0.58 4.09
N ASP A 54 -14.96 0.19 3.01
CA ASP A 54 -15.74 1.40 2.78
C ASP A 54 -16.66 1.26 1.55
N GLU A 55 -17.87 1.75 1.73
CA GLU A 55 -18.96 1.69 0.76
C GLU A 55 -18.68 2.52 -0.51
N ALA A 56 -17.83 3.54 -0.43
CA ALA A 56 -17.50 4.40 -1.56
C ALA A 56 -16.57 3.67 -2.53
N THR A 57 -15.49 3.07 -2.02
CA THR A 57 -14.56 2.26 -2.81
C THR A 57 -15.27 1.07 -3.42
N ALA A 58 -16.12 0.35 -2.67
CA ALA A 58 -16.89 -0.76 -3.24
C ALA A 58 -17.71 -0.33 -4.48
N LYS A 59 -18.30 0.87 -4.46
CA LYS A 59 -19.02 1.45 -5.60
C LYS A 59 -18.12 1.84 -6.76
N ASP A 60 -16.93 2.34 -6.48
CA ASP A 60 -15.92 2.64 -7.51
C ASP A 60 -15.48 1.36 -8.25
N TYR A 61 -15.47 0.21 -7.56
CA TYR A 61 -15.27 -1.12 -8.15
C TYR A 61 -16.53 -1.68 -8.85
N GLY A 62 -17.65 -0.95 -8.85
CA GLY A 62 -18.89 -1.33 -9.55
C GLY A 62 -19.85 -2.20 -8.74
N TYR A 63 -19.60 -2.40 -7.44
CA TYR A 63 -20.51 -3.12 -6.56
C TYR A 63 -21.65 -2.23 -6.06
N SER A 64 -22.81 -2.83 -5.81
CA SER A 64 -23.98 -2.10 -5.31
C SER A 64 -23.87 -1.70 -3.84
N SER A 65 -23.14 -2.48 -3.05
CA SER A 65 -22.84 -2.25 -1.63
C SER A 65 -21.55 -2.98 -1.25
N LEU A 66 -20.96 -2.61 -0.11
CA LEU A 66 -19.84 -3.31 0.49
C LEU A 66 -20.16 -4.79 0.74
N GLU A 67 -21.38 -5.08 1.22
CA GLU A 67 -21.82 -6.46 1.51
C GLU A 67 -21.79 -7.32 0.24
N ALA A 68 -22.24 -6.78 -0.90
CA ALA A 68 -22.22 -7.50 -2.18
C ALA A 68 -20.80 -7.82 -2.65
N MET A 69 -19.82 -6.96 -2.33
CA MET A 69 -18.39 -7.19 -2.60
C MET A 69 -17.80 -8.25 -1.67
N GLN A 70 -18.15 -8.20 -0.39
CA GLN A 70 -17.69 -9.20 0.58
C GLN A 70 -18.26 -10.59 0.26
N GLU A 71 -19.51 -10.67 -0.19
CA GLU A 71 -20.12 -11.92 -0.67
C GLU A 71 -19.44 -12.48 -1.92
N SER A 72 -18.86 -11.64 -2.79
CA SER A 72 -18.08 -12.10 -3.94
C SER A 72 -16.67 -12.55 -3.55
N GLY A 73 -16.14 -12.08 -2.41
CA GLY A 73 -14.77 -12.31 -1.96
C GLY A 73 -13.73 -11.48 -2.73
N GLU A 74 -14.16 -10.46 -3.47
CA GLU A 74 -13.28 -9.52 -4.18
C GLU A 74 -13.00 -8.25 -3.37
N ASP A 75 -13.32 -8.24 -2.08
CA ASP A 75 -13.05 -7.14 -1.14
C ASP A 75 -11.56 -7.01 -0.79
N ARG A 76 -10.72 -7.99 -1.12
CA ARG A 76 -9.27 -7.91 -0.94
C ARG A 76 -8.62 -7.01 -2.00
N GLN A 77 -7.84 -6.02 -1.55
CA GLN A 77 -7.03 -5.19 -2.43
C GLN A 77 -5.92 -6.01 -3.10
N GLU A 78 -5.80 -5.91 -4.42
CA GLU A 78 -4.72 -6.54 -5.17
C GLU A 78 -3.43 -5.71 -5.03
N ILE A 79 -2.36 -6.36 -4.56
CA ILE A 79 -1.05 -5.74 -4.35
C ILE A 79 -0.13 -6.20 -5.48
N TYR A 80 0.38 -5.25 -6.26
CA TYR A 80 1.28 -5.54 -7.38
C TYR A 80 2.76 -5.35 -7.05
N GLU A 81 3.07 -4.43 -6.12
CA GLU A 81 4.45 -4.15 -5.72
C GLU A 81 4.54 -3.93 -4.22
N TRP A 82 5.64 -4.39 -3.62
CA TRP A 82 5.94 -4.11 -2.21
C TRP A 82 7.12 -3.14 -2.10
N TRP A 83 6.97 -2.09 -1.32
CA TRP A 83 7.99 -1.06 -1.15
C TRP A 83 8.28 -0.80 0.32
N PHE A 84 9.55 -0.84 0.72
CA PHE A 84 9.93 -0.27 2.00
C PHE A 84 9.77 1.24 1.95
N VAL A 85 9.14 1.78 2.98
CA VAL A 85 8.86 3.21 3.12
C VAL A 85 9.33 3.72 4.48
N SER A 86 9.44 5.03 4.62
CA SER A 86 9.70 5.64 5.91
C SER A 86 8.52 5.40 6.88
N PRO A 87 8.76 5.47 8.20
CA PRO A 87 7.68 5.43 9.19
C PRO A 87 6.64 6.53 8.98
N TRP A 88 7.07 7.71 8.51
CA TRP A 88 6.14 8.82 8.30
C TRP A 88 5.20 8.55 7.14
N LEU A 89 5.73 8.03 6.02
CA LEU A 89 4.91 7.71 4.85
C LEU A 89 4.00 6.51 5.10
N TYR A 90 4.47 5.50 5.83
CA TYR A 90 3.67 4.37 6.29
C TYR A 90 2.36 4.82 6.97
N GLU A 91 2.45 5.71 7.95
CA GLU A 91 1.26 6.19 8.67
C GLU A 91 0.31 6.96 7.74
N ARG A 92 0.83 7.72 6.77
CA ARG A 92 -0.01 8.45 5.81
C ARG A 92 -0.70 7.53 4.81
N LEU A 93 -0.02 6.46 4.39
CA LEU A 93 -0.58 5.42 3.53
C LEU A 93 -1.66 4.62 4.28
N LYS A 94 -1.39 4.26 5.54
CA LYS A 94 -2.36 3.63 6.43
C LYS A 94 -3.64 4.46 6.57
N GLU A 95 -3.49 5.76 6.84
CA GLU A 95 -4.61 6.71 6.91
C GLU A 95 -5.34 6.90 5.59
N ALA A 96 -4.67 6.65 4.46
CA ALA A 96 -5.25 6.75 3.13
C ALA A 96 -6.00 5.48 2.68
N GLY A 97 -5.94 4.40 3.48
CA GLY A 97 -6.58 3.12 3.16
C GLY A 97 -5.73 2.17 2.32
N GLU A 98 -4.44 2.48 2.14
CA GLU A 98 -3.53 1.62 1.38
C GLU A 98 -3.10 0.39 2.21
N PRO A 99 -2.89 -0.78 1.57
CA PRO A 99 -2.33 -1.95 2.23
C PRO A 99 -0.94 -1.65 2.78
N VAL A 100 -0.74 -1.82 4.08
CA VAL A 100 0.56 -1.56 4.71
C VAL A 100 0.87 -2.61 5.77
N LEU A 101 2.16 -2.86 5.98
CA LEU A 101 2.66 -3.86 6.93
C LEU A 101 3.74 -3.23 7.81
N ASP A 102 3.56 -3.33 9.13
CA ASP A 102 4.60 -3.03 10.11
C ASP A 102 5.29 -4.35 10.47
N SER A 103 6.56 -4.46 10.11
CA SER A 103 7.35 -5.68 10.28
C SER A 103 8.62 -5.40 11.07
N ASN A 104 9.24 -6.45 11.60
CA ASN A 104 10.56 -6.36 12.23
C ASN A 104 11.67 -5.92 11.25
N TYR A 105 11.41 -5.93 9.95
CA TYR A 105 12.33 -5.45 8.91
C TYR A 105 12.10 -3.99 8.54
N GLY A 106 11.02 -3.38 9.01
CA GLY A 106 10.62 -2.01 8.71
C GLY A 106 9.19 -1.91 8.19
N TYR A 107 8.83 -0.72 7.70
CA TYR A 107 7.50 -0.39 7.23
C TYR A 107 7.39 -0.62 5.73
N ILE A 108 6.35 -1.33 5.32
CA ILE A 108 6.18 -1.77 3.94
C ILE A 108 4.81 -1.31 3.43
N TRP A 109 4.80 -0.77 2.22
CA TRP A 109 3.59 -0.44 1.47
C TRP A 109 3.34 -1.49 0.40
N GLY A 110 2.15 -2.09 0.40
CA GLY A 110 1.61 -2.90 -0.67
C GLY A 110 0.91 -2.00 -1.69
N ARG A 111 1.62 -1.64 -2.74
CA ARG A 111 1.12 -0.73 -3.77
C ARG A 111 0.15 -1.46 -4.70
N THR A 112 -1.02 -0.87 -4.89
CA THR A 112 -2.14 -1.41 -5.68
C THR A 112 -2.12 -0.96 -7.16
N CYS A 113 -1.00 -0.42 -7.63
CA CYS A 113 -0.74 -0.04 -9.01
C CYS A 113 0.71 -0.38 -9.41
N THR A 114 0.99 -0.58 -10.70
CA THR A 114 2.36 -0.87 -11.21
C THR A 114 2.61 -0.25 -12.58
N GLY A 115 3.87 -0.25 -13.04
CA GLY A 115 4.28 0.19 -14.38
C GLY A 115 4.45 1.70 -14.54
N GLN A 116 3.93 2.50 -13.61
CA GLN A 116 4.12 3.95 -13.55
C GLN A 116 5.07 4.35 -12.42
N ALA A 117 5.75 5.50 -12.58
CA ALA A 117 6.58 6.09 -11.53
C ALA A 117 5.75 6.36 -10.26
N ILE A 118 6.35 6.16 -9.08
CA ILE A 118 5.67 6.34 -7.79
C ILE A 118 5.23 7.80 -7.57
N SER A 119 5.95 8.78 -8.13
CA SER A 119 5.56 10.18 -8.04
C SER A 119 4.31 10.54 -8.84
N LEU A 120 3.83 9.64 -9.71
CA LEU A 120 2.56 9.74 -10.45
C LEU A 120 1.46 8.90 -9.80
N ASP A 121 1.74 8.28 -8.65
CA ASP A 121 0.75 7.51 -7.92
C ASP A 121 -0.26 8.44 -7.26
N ALA A 122 -1.55 8.17 -7.45
CA ALA A 122 -2.62 9.06 -6.99
C ALA A 122 -2.60 9.21 -5.47
N VAL A 123 -2.26 8.15 -4.71
CA VAL A 123 -2.20 8.25 -3.25
C VAL A 123 -1.00 9.09 -2.80
N ILE A 124 0.12 8.98 -3.51
CA ILE A 124 1.33 9.77 -3.24
C ILE A 124 1.08 11.25 -3.53
N GLU A 125 0.45 11.58 -4.66
CA GLU A 125 0.06 12.95 -4.97
C GLU A 125 -0.89 13.52 -3.91
N LYS A 126 -1.90 12.76 -3.49
CA LYS A 126 -2.86 13.14 -2.44
C LYS A 126 -2.16 13.40 -1.09
N ILE A 127 -1.23 12.54 -0.71
CA ILE A 127 -0.45 12.70 0.53
C ILE A 127 0.45 13.93 0.45
N PHE A 128 1.14 14.12 -0.68
CA PHE A 128 1.99 15.29 -0.91
C PHE A 128 1.20 16.60 -0.82
N ASP A 129 0.07 16.68 -1.52
CA ASP A 129 -0.78 17.89 -1.53
C ASP A 129 -1.36 18.21 -0.15
N ARG A 130 -1.60 17.19 0.67
CA ARG A 130 -2.18 17.36 2.01
C ARG A 130 -1.17 17.80 3.07
N PHE A 131 0.09 17.37 2.96
CA PHE A 131 1.05 17.50 4.07
C PHE A 131 2.36 18.20 3.72
N ILE A 132 2.67 18.39 2.44
CA ILE A 132 3.96 18.90 1.97
C ILE A 132 3.83 20.16 1.12
N ALA A 133 2.80 20.22 0.26
CA ALA A 133 2.57 21.30 -0.71
C ALA A 133 2.27 22.67 -0.07
#